data_AF-A0A3B8VA39-F1
#
_entry.id   AF-A0A3B8VA39-F1
#
_cell.length_a   1.000
_cell.length_b   1.000
_cell.length_c   1.000
_cell.angle_alpha   90.00
_cell.angle_beta   90.00
_cell.angle_gamma   90.00
#
_symmetry.space_group_name_H-M   'P 1'
#
loop_
_entity.id
_entity.type
_entity.pdbx_description
1 polymer ?
#
loop_
_entity_poly.entity_id
_entity_poly.type
_entity_poly.pdbx_seq_one_letter_code
_entity_poly.pdbx_strand_id
1 'polypeptide(L)'
;MRSNSLGKYISLYGLIGLLGIVLVYPIWLTVRGGLTSVDGGYTLYHVLDVFRDENLRWGLVNALLIATATTLLSIVISMPLALVGARHEFPGKALFGALVLIPLILPPFVGAIGVRHLLGRSGSLNALLSDLGLIDAPIDVLGDGGLFGVII
;
A
#
# COMPACT_ATOMS: atom_id res chain seq x y z
N MET A 1 -0.79 20.26 44.28
CA MET A 1 -0.99 20.27 42.80
C MET A 1 -2.10 19.28 42.41
N ARG A 2 -3.36 19.55 42.81
CA ARG A 2 -4.50 18.63 42.62
C ARG A 2 -5.14 18.91 41.26
N SER A 3 -4.59 18.25 40.22
CA SER A 3 -5.01 18.43 38.82
C SER A 3 -6.47 18.02 38.62
N ASN A 4 -7.24 18.87 37.94
CA ASN A 4 -8.66 18.67 37.58
C ASN A 4 -8.88 17.40 36.75
N SER A 5 -8.95 16.25 37.41
CA SER A 5 -9.20 14.94 36.79
C SER A 5 -10.53 14.92 36.04
N LEU A 6 -11.58 15.57 36.59
CA LEU A 6 -12.90 15.67 35.97
C LEU A 6 -12.86 16.37 34.59
N GLY A 7 -12.15 17.49 34.48
CA GLY A 7 -12.00 18.21 33.21
C GLY A 7 -11.25 17.40 32.16
N LYS A 8 -10.27 16.59 32.58
CA LYS A 8 -9.54 15.68 31.68
C LYS A 8 -10.43 14.57 31.12
N TYR A 9 -11.32 14.00 31.93
CA TYR A 9 -12.25 12.98 31.44
C TYR A 9 -13.26 13.56 30.46
N ILE A 10 -13.81 14.75 30.75
CA ILE A 10 -14.75 15.42 29.83
C ILE A 10 -14.08 15.73 28.50
N SER A 11 -12.85 16.27 28.51
CA SER A 11 -12.12 16.55 27.26
C SER A 11 -11.76 15.26 26.51
N LEU A 12 -11.41 14.18 27.21
CA LEU A 12 -11.11 12.89 26.60
C LEU A 12 -12.35 12.27 25.95
N TYR A 13 -13.48 12.19 26.66
CA TYR A 13 -14.73 11.65 26.10
C TYR A 13 -15.28 12.52 24.97
N GLY A 14 -15.16 13.85 25.09
CA GLY A 14 -15.51 14.77 24.01
C GLY A 14 -14.66 14.55 22.76
N LEU A 15 -13.35 14.36 22.92
CA LEU A 15 -12.43 14.06 21.81
C LEU A 15 -12.73 12.71 21.17
N ILE A 16 -12.93 11.66 21.97
CA ILE A 16 -13.27 10.32 21.47
C ILE A 16 -14.62 10.35 20.74
N GLY A 17 -15.63 11.04 21.29
CA GLY A 17 -16.93 11.19 20.66
C GLY A 17 -16.85 11.94 19.32
N LEU A 18 -16.10 13.04 19.29
CA LEU A 18 -15.86 13.81 18.07
C LEU A 18 -15.15 12.95 17.00
N LEU A 19 -14.04 12.30 17.36
CA LEU A 19 -13.30 11.42 16.45
C LEU A 19 -14.18 10.25 15.98
N GLY A 20 -14.95 9.65 16.89
CA GLY A 20 -15.88 8.58 16.58
C GLY A 20 -16.93 9.02 15.56
N ILE A 21 -17.56 10.17 15.75
CA ILE A 21 -18.55 10.70 14.80
C ILE A 21 -17.89 11.00 13.45
N VAL A 22 -16.75 11.69 13.44
CA VAL A 22 -16.06 12.08 12.20
C VAL A 22 -15.61 10.87 11.40
N LEU A 23 -15.17 9.79 12.05
CA LEU A 23 -14.73 8.57 11.37
C LEU A 23 -15.89 7.66 10.96
N VAL A 24 -16.88 7.46 11.85
CA VAL A 24 -17.97 6.51 11.63
C VAL A 24 -19.01 7.06 10.65
N TYR A 25 -19.28 8.37 10.67
CA TYR A 25 -20.27 8.99 9.80
C TYR A 25 -20.04 8.76 8.29
N PRO A 26 -18.85 9.00 7.70
CA PRO A 26 -18.63 8.74 6.28
C PRO A 26 -18.69 7.26 5.95
N ILE A 27 -18.23 6.38 6.85
CA ILE A 27 -18.33 4.92 6.67
C ILE A 27 -19.81 4.53 6.61
N TRP A 28 -20.62 5.05 7.53
CA TRP A 28 -22.06 4.83 7.54
C TRP A 28 -22.73 5.32 6.25
N LEU A 29 -22.38 6.51 5.76
CA LEU A 29 -22.91 7.04 4.51
C LEU A 29 -22.53 6.16 3.31
N THR A 30 -21.28 5.68 3.23
CA THR A 30 -20.82 4.81 2.15
C THR A 30 -21.54 3.46 2.17
N VAL A 31 -21.67 2.84 3.34
CA VAL A 31 -22.38 1.55 3.48
C VAL A 31 -23.85 1.70 3.15
N ARG A 32 -24.50 2.77 3.64
CA ARG A 32 -25.90 3.04 3.31
C ARG A 32 -26.08 3.28 1.81
N GLY A 33 -25.22 4.10 1.20
CA GLY A 33 -25.25 4.40 -0.22
C GLY A 33 -25.12 3.14 -1.09
N GLY A 34 -24.25 2.20 -0.72
CA GLY A 34 -24.11 0.92 -1.41
C GLY A 34 -25.30 -0.04 -1.27
N LEU A 35 -26.14 0.16 -0.24
CA LEU A 35 -27.30 -0.68 0.05
C LEU A 35 -28.65 -0.01 -0.31
N THR A 36 -28.64 1.22 -0.81
CA THR A 36 -29.86 1.94 -1.23
C THR A 36 -29.94 2.05 -2.74
N SER A 37 -31.10 1.72 -3.30
CA SER A 37 -31.42 1.96 -4.72
C SER A 37 -31.77 3.43 -4.97
N VAL A 38 -31.69 3.87 -6.23
CA VAL A 38 -32.09 5.23 -6.67
C VAL A 38 -33.55 5.54 -6.29
N ASP A 39 -34.41 4.51 -6.25
CA ASP A 39 -35.84 4.63 -5.94
C ASP A 39 -36.16 4.63 -4.43
N GLY A 40 -35.15 4.66 -3.55
CA GLY A 40 -35.33 4.77 -2.10
C GLY A 40 -35.57 3.46 -1.35
N GLY A 41 -35.52 2.30 -2.04
CA GLY A 41 -35.56 0.96 -1.43
C GLY A 41 -34.18 0.42 -1.07
N TYR A 42 -34.12 -0.61 -0.22
CA TYR A 42 -32.87 -1.36 0.01
C TYR A 42 -32.58 -2.30 -1.15
N THR A 43 -31.32 -2.33 -1.61
CA THR A 43 -30.87 -3.20 -2.71
C THR A 43 -29.56 -3.89 -2.36
N LEU A 44 -29.46 -5.15 -2.80
CA LEU A 44 -28.20 -5.91 -2.82
C LEU A 44 -27.60 -5.98 -4.23
N TYR A 45 -28.21 -5.28 -5.19
CA TYR A 45 -27.81 -5.30 -6.58
C TYR A 45 -26.35 -4.91 -6.75
N HIS A 46 -25.93 -3.77 -6.19
CA HIS A 46 -24.54 -3.28 -6.29
C HIS A 46 -23.51 -4.26 -5.72
N VAL A 47 -23.85 -4.99 -4.66
CA VAL A 47 -22.97 -6.00 -4.06
C VAL A 47 -22.86 -7.23 -4.94
N LEU A 48 -23.98 -7.69 -5.48
CA LEU A 48 -24.02 -8.86 -6.37
C LEU A 48 -23.39 -8.55 -7.74
N ASP A 49 -23.45 -7.30 -8.19
CA ASP A 49 -22.89 -6.84 -9.46
C ASP A 49 -21.35 -6.94 -9.48
N VAL A 50 -20.70 -6.73 -8.33
CA VAL A 50 -19.25 -6.96 -8.17
C VAL A 50 -18.83 -8.39 -8.57
N PHE A 51 -19.68 -9.38 -8.30
CA PHE A 51 -19.42 -10.79 -8.64
C PHE A 51 -19.88 -11.16 -10.05
N ARG A 52 -20.56 -10.27 -10.76
CA ARG A 52 -21.04 -10.47 -12.13
C ARG A 52 -20.20 -9.73 -13.15
N ASP A 53 -19.65 -8.59 -12.78
CA ASP A 53 -18.71 -7.85 -13.60
C ASP A 53 -17.38 -8.62 -13.67
N GLU A 54 -16.89 -8.85 -14.88
CA GLU A 54 -15.62 -9.53 -15.12
C GLU A 54 -14.43 -8.70 -14.65
N ASN A 55 -14.47 -7.38 -14.87
CA ASN A 55 -13.38 -6.48 -14.51
C ASN A 55 -13.23 -6.37 -12.98
N LEU A 56 -14.35 -6.29 -12.25
CA LEU A 56 -14.32 -6.21 -10.78
C LEU A 56 -13.86 -7.52 -10.14
N ARG A 57 -14.31 -8.67 -10.66
CA ARG A 57 -13.83 -9.97 -10.21
C ARG A 57 -12.34 -10.13 -10.42
N TRP A 58 -11.86 -9.73 -11.58
CA TRP A 58 -10.45 -9.84 -11.90
C TRP A 58 -9.59 -8.88 -11.06
N GLY A 59 -10.04 -7.65 -10.85
CA GLY A 59 -9.40 -6.70 -9.94
C GLY A 59 -9.32 -7.22 -8.49
N LEU A 60 -10.35 -7.92 -8.01
CA LEU A 60 -10.35 -8.54 -6.68
C LEU A 60 -9.29 -9.65 -6.55
N VAL A 61 -9.21 -10.54 -7.55
CA VAL A 61 -8.20 -11.61 -7.57
C VAL A 61 -6.79 -11.03 -7.66
N ASN A 62 -6.59 -10.02 -8.48
CA ASN A 62 -5.31 -9.34 -8.61
C ASN A 62 -4.87 -8.68 -7.28
N ALA A 63 -5.77 -7.94 -6.63
CA ALA A 63 -5.47 -7.34 -5.33
C ALA A 63 -5.08 -8.39 -4.28
N LEU A 64 -5.74 -9.56 -4.27
CA LEU A 64 -5.41 -10.66 -3.37
C LEU A 64 -4.02 -11.27 -3.69
N LEU A 65 -3.70 -11.44 -4.97
CA LEU A 65 -2.39 -11.91 -5.42
C LEU A 65 -1.29 -10.94 -5.01
N ILE A 66 -1.46 -9.63 -5.26
CA ILE A 66 -0.52 -8.59 -4.84
C ILE A 66 -0.33 -8.62 -3.32
N ALA A 67 -1.41 -8.63 -2.55
CA ALA A 67 -1.34 -8.65 -1.09
C ALA A 67 -0.58 -9.89 -0.56
N THR A 68 -0.84 -11.05 -1.14
CA THR A 68 -0.19 -12.31 -0.73
C THR A 68 1.28 -12.33 -1.13
N ALA A 69 1.59 -11.98 -2.38
CA ALA A 69 2.96 -11.96 -2.90
C ALA A 69 3.83 -10.95 -2.15
N THR A 70 3.32 -9.72 -1.93
CA THR A 70 4.04 -8.68 -1.17
C THR A 70 4.28 -9.11 0.27
N THR A 71 3.28 -9.68 0.95
CA THR A 71 3.43 -10.17 2.32
C THR A 71 4.49 -11.25 2.43
N LEU A 72 4.45 -12.26 1.55
CA LEU A 72 5.45 -13.34 1.55
C LEU A 72 6.85 -12.81 1.25
N LEU A 73 7.00 -11.95 0.24
CA LEU A 73 8.28 -11.36 -0.12
C LEU A 73 8.84 -10.48 1.01
N SER A 74 7.98 -9.68 1.65
CA SER A 74 8.35 -8.90 2.84
C SER A 74 8.81 -9.79 3.98
N ILE A 75 8.14 -10.91 4.26
CA ILE A 75 8.59 -11.84 5.31
C ILE A 75 9.97 -12.42 4.96
N VAL A 76 10.14 -12.88 3.73
CA VAL A 76 11.38 -13.51 3.26
C VAL A 76 12.57 -12.53 3.32
N ILE A 77 12.35 -11.25 3.04
CA ILE A 77 13.41 -10.23 3.04
C ILE A 77 13.59 -9.63 4.44
N SER A 78 12.52 -9.20 5.10
CA SER A 78 12.58 -8.50 6.39
C SER A 78 12.98 -9.41 7.54
N MET A 79 12.60 -10.69 7.56
CA MET A 79 12.95 -11.59 8.66
C MET A 79 14.49 -11.79 8.77
N PRO A 80 15.23 -12.12 7.70
CA PRO A 80 16.69 -12.18 7.76
C PRO A 80 17.33 -10.84 8.14
N LEU A 81 16.88 -9.73 7.56
CA LEU A 81 17.42 -8.39 7.86
C LEU A 81 17.22 -8.03 9.34
N ALA A 82 16.05 -8.32 9.90
CA ALA A 82 15.76 -8.11 11.31
C ALA A 82 16.61 -9.01 12.21
N LEU A 83 16.82 -10.28 11.81
CA LEU A 83 17.64 -11.22 12.55
C LEU A 83 19.11 -10.78 12.60
N VAL A 84 19.67 -10.38 11.46
CA VAL A 84 21.05 -9.87 11.36
C VAL A 84 21.19 -8.58 12.17
N GLY A 85 20.27 -7.63 12.00
CA GLY A 85 20.29 -6.36 12.71
C GLY A 85 20.14 -6.49 14.23
N ALA A 86 19.32 -7.44 14.70
CA ALA A 86 19.08 -7.64 16.12
C ALA A 86 20.18 -8.47 16.80
N ARG A 87 20.74 -9.48 16.13
CA ARG A 87 21.64 -10.47 16.75
C ARG A 87 23.13 -10.23 16.52
N HIS A 88 23.51 -9.40 15.54
CA HIS A 88 24.92 -9.14 15.23
C HIS A 88 25.28 -7.68 15.44
N GLU A 89 26.54 -7.45 15.84
CA GLU A 89 27.19 -6.14 15.82
C GLU A 89 28.20 -6.13 14.68
N PHE A 90 28.03 -5.22 13.72
CA PHE A 90 28.89 -5.08 12.55
C PHE A 90 29.18 -3.61 12.26
N PRO A 91 30.35 -3.28 11.69
CA PRO A 91 30.67 -1.92 11.32
C PRO A 91 29.67 -1.43 10.26
N GLY A 92 28.98 -0.32 10.54
CA GLY A 92 27.94 0.23 9.65
C GLY A 92 26.49 -0.14 10.02
N LYS A 93 26.25 -0.79 11.16
CA LYS A 93 24.89 -1.12 11.65
C LYS A 93 23.93 0.08 11.69
N ALA A 94 24.42 1.26 12.06
CA ALA A 94 23.62 2.49 12.08
C ALA A 94 23.18 2.92 10.66
N LEU A 95 24.07 2.85 9.68
CA LEU A 95 23.75 3.15 8.28
C LEU A 95 22.76 2.14 7.71
N PHE A 96 22.97 0.85 7.99
CA PHE A 96 22.05 -0.21 7.58
C PHE A 96 20.63 0.03 8.16
N GLY A 97 20.53 0.33 9.46
CA GLY A 97 19.24 0.66 10.08
C GLY A 97 18.58 1.89 9.45
N ALA A 98 19.36 2.93 9.13
CA ALA A 98 18.86 4.09 8.42
C ALA A 98 18.33 3.74 7.03
N LEU A 99 19.07 2.96 6.23
CA LEU A 99 18.66 2.52 4.89
C LEU A 99 17.34 1.74 4.91
N VAL A 100 17.13 0.90 5.92
CA VAL A 100 15.88 0.15 6.10
C VAL A 100 14.70 1.07 6.44
N LEU A 101 14.95 2.17 7.17
CA LEU A 101 13.90 3.13 7.57
C LEU A 101 13.60 4.19 6.51
N ILE A 102 14.51 4.46 5.57
CA ILE A 102 14.32 5.47 4.50
C ILE A 102 12.98 5.27 3.76
N PRO A 103 12.63 4.07 3.27
CA PRO A 103 11.37 3.85 2.55
C PRO A 103 10.12 4.18 3.35
N LEU A 104 10.18 4.10 4.70
CA LEU A 104 9.06 4.40 5.58
C LEU A 104 8.81 5.91 5.71
N ILE A 105 9.87 6.71 5.57
CA ILE A 105 9.80 8.18 5.66
C ILE A 105 9.45 8.79 4.30
N LEU A 106 9.82 8.11 3.20
CA LEU A 106 9.51 8.56 1.86
C LEU A 106 7.99 8.57 1.64
N PRO A 107 7.42 9.68 1.12
CA PRO A 107 6.04 9.68 0.69
C PRO A 107 5.81 8.56 -0.34
N PRO A 108 4.63 7.89 -0.33
CA PRO A 108 4.36 6.76 -1.21
C PRO A 108 4.56 7.10 -2.69
N PHE A 109 4.25 8.33 -3.09
CA PHE A 109 4.43 8.82 -4.46
C PHE A 109 5.90 8.88 -4.90
N VAL A 110 6.83 9.16 -3.99
CA VAL A 110 8.26 9.23 -4.31
C VAL A 110 8.79 7.85 -4.67
N GLY A 111 8.35 6.81 -3.93
CA GLY A 111 8.68 5.42 -4.27
C GLY A 111 8.19 5.04 -5.66
N ALA A 112 6.94 5.35 -6.00
CA ALA A 112 6.36 5.06 -7.31
C ALA A 112 7.12 5.76 -8.46
N ILE A 113 7.44 7.05 -8.31
CA ILE A 113 8.19 7.82 -9.32
C ILE A 113 9.61 7.29 -9.48
N GLY A 114 10.26 6.92 -8.37
CA GLY A 114 11.59 6.33 -8.37
C GLY A 114 11.62 5.01 -9.13
N VAL A 115 10.69 4.09 -8.83
CA VAL A 115 10.55 2.82 -9.55
C VAL A 115 10.32 3.04 -11.04
N ARG A 116 9.49 4.02 -11.43
CA ARG A 116 9.26 4.36 -12.84
C ARG A 116 10.52 4.89 -13.53
N HIS A 117 11.36 5.68 -12.87
CA HIS A 117 12.62 6.16 -13.43
C HIS A 117 13.69 5.07 -13.52
N LEU A 118 13.67 4.08 -12.63
CA LEU A 118 14.60 2.96 -12.65
C LEU A 118 14.19 1.91 -13.69
N LEU A 119 12.92 1.47 -13.65
CA LEU A 119 12.40 0.32 -14.39
C LEU A 119 11.55 0.69 -15.62
N GLY A 120 11.31 1.98 -15.86
CA GLY A 120 10.57 2.41 -17.04
C GLY A 120 11.30 2.07 -18.35
N ARG A 121 10.56 2.13 -19.46
CA ARG A 121 11.09 1.86 -20.81
C ARG A 121 12.32 2.70 -21.16
N SER A 122 12.40 3.94 -20.67
CA SER A 122 13.59 4.81 -20.79
C SER A 122 14.31 5.03 -19.45
N GLY A 123 14.22 4.05 -18.55
CA GLY A 123 14.79 4.12 -17.21
C GLY A 123 16.29 3.81 -17.18
N SER A 124 16.91 4.12 -16.05
CA SER A 124 18.36 3.93 -15.86
C SER A 124 18.81 2.47 -15.97
N LEU A 125 17.96 1.50 -15.60
CA LEU A 125 18.29 0.08 -15.73
C LEU A 125 18.40 -0.33 -17.20
N ASN A 126 17.43 0.05 -18.04
CA ASN A 126 17.46 -0.23 -19.48
C ASN A 126 18.67 0.45 -20.15
N ALA A 127 18.99 1.69 -19.76
CA ALA A 127 20.17 2.39 -20.26
C ALA A 127 21.47 1.65 -19.92
N LEU A 128 21.61 1.18 -18.67
CA LEU A 128 22.80 0.43 -18.23
C LEU A 128 22.92 -0.93 -18.90
N LEU A 129 21.81 -1.66 -19.07
CA LEU A 129 21.81 -2.96 -19.75
C LEU A 129 22.16 -2.82 -21.24
N SER A 130 21.69 -1.75 -21.89
CA SER A 130 22.02 -1.46 -23.29
C SER A 130 23.49 -1.07 -23.46
N ASP A 131 24.04 -0.27 -22.55
CA ASP A 131 25.47 0.11 -22.56
C ASP A 131 26.39 -1.10 -22.35
N LEU A 132 25.97 -2.05 -21.51
CA LEU A 132 26.66 -3.33 -21.33
C LEU A 132 26.50 -4.32 -22.50
N GLY A 133 25.70 -3.97 -23.52
CA GLY A 133 25.43 -4.84 -24.67
C GLY A 133 24.62 -6.09 -24.33
N LEU A 134 23.87 -6.06 -23.21
CA LEU A 134 23.07 -7.20 -22.74
C LEU A 134 21.66 -7.21 -23.35
N ILE A 135 21.19 -6.07 -23.88
CA ILE A 135 19.88 -5.95 -24.53
C ILE A 135 19.98 -5.09 -25.80
N ASP A 136 19.28 -5.51 -26.85
CA ASP A 136 19.19 -4.78 -28.13
C ASP A 136 17.99 -3.81 -28.18
N ALA A 137 16.99 -4.03 -27.32
CA ALA A 137 15.79 -3.21 -27.24
C ALA A 137 15.38 -2.98 -25.77
N PRO A 138 14.81 -1.81 -25.43
CA PRO A 138 14.39 -1.52 -24.07
C PRO A 138 13.27 -2.46 -23.61
N ILE A 139 13.42 -3.03 -22.42
CA ILE A 139 12.42 -3.91 -21.81
C ILE A 139 11.36 -3.02 -21.14
N ASP A 140 10.10 -3.15 -21.56
CA ASP A 140 9.00 -2.45 -20.92
C ASP A 140 8.41 -3.27 -19.77
N VAL A 141 9.06 -3.17 -18.62
CA VAL A 141 8.65 -3.87 -17.40
C VAL A 141 7.28 -3.37 -16.92
N LEU A 142 6.96 -2.08 -17.11
CA LEU A 142 5.77 -1.43 -16.58
C LEU A 142 4.58 -1.35 -17.55
N GLY A 143 4.81 -1.49 -18.86
CA GLY A 143 3.80 -1.40 -19.93
C GLY A 143 3.22 -2.76 -20.35
N ASP A 144 3.96 -3.52 -21.17
CA ASP A 144 3.47 -4.78 -21.80
C ASP A 144 3.63 -6.04 -20.92
N GLY A 145 4.33 -5.95 -19.79
CA GLY A 145 4.76 -7.09 -18.97
C GLY A 145 3.74 -7.74 -18.03
N GLY A 146 2.46 -7.32 -18.04
CA GLY A 146 1.38 -7.99 -17.29
C GLY A 146 1.74 -8.18 -15.81
N LEU A 147 1.94 -9.43 -15.33
CA LEU A 147 2.24 -9.73 -13.91
C LEU A 147 3.46 -8.99 -13.31
N PHE A 148 4.24 -8.33 -14.16
CA PHE A 148 5.48 -7.67 -13.85
C PHE A 148 5.41 -6.15 -14.09
N GLY A 149 4.25 -5.65 -14.56
CA GLY A 149 3.88 -4.24 -14.71
C GLY A 149 3.00 -3.66 -13.60
N VAL A 150 2.13 -4.48 -12.97
CA VAL A 150 1.59 -4.27 -11.60
C VAL A 150 1.28 -5.61 -10.89
N ILE A 151 0.53 -6.53 -11.51
CA ILE A 151 0.56 -8.02 -11.39
C ILE A 151 -0.57 -8.54 -12.34
N ILE A 152 -0.51 -8.10 -13.61
CA ILE A 152 -1.58 -8.05 -14.62
C ILE A 152 -2.59 -6.98 -14.19
#